data_AF-A0A4P6VV68-F1
#
_entry.id   AF-A0A4P6VV68-F1
#
_cell.length_a   1.000
_cell.length_b   1.000
_cell.length_c   1.000
_cell.angle_alpha   90.00
_cell.angle_beta   90.00
_cell.angle_gamma   90.00
#
_symmetry.space_group_name_H-M   'P 1'
#
loop_
_entity.id
_entity.type
_entity.pdbx_description
1 polymer ?
#
loop_
_entity_poly.entity_id
_entity_poly.type
_entity_poly.pdbx_seq_one_letter_code
_entity_poly.pdbx_strand_id
1 'polypeptide(L)'
;MYRHKQKHSHVEPEQLDRWLVSYADYMTLMFALFVVLYAMSIVKEEKYSVLADSLTKIFETPEHSGTGKQGLSVLTTPVPQSELDLYGTSLEPAKGPTLLADATQLSDVTQHKLGSPLQSVEQQLTKALANLLEQGLVKLQQDENWLTIELSSGLLFASGSATATQSAQTLLAEITKVINPITNFIRVRGYTDDQPINNELFSSNWELSVSRATSVLRLLERQGTTPQRLAIEGYGQYYPFNANDSIQGRAANRKVVIAISRFGYFANQASNEPKIDSSTENAALQRQLEQVSQKDGSIKVIALPGGGIRITTREDNTDIKSPEQQEP
;
A
#
# COMPACT_ATOMS: atom_id res chain seq x y z
N MET A 1 80.33 27.25 71.68
CA MET A 1 80.67 27.60 70.29
C MET A 1 79.84 26.73 69.36
N TYR A 2 79.04 27.39 68.52
CA TYR A 2 78.30 26.83 67.40
C TYR A 2 79.21 26.04 66.43
N ARG A 3 78.69 24.96 65.85
CA ARG A 3 78.78 24.78 64.39
C ARG A 3 77.68 23.87 63.88
N HIS A 4 76.68 24.50 63.26
CA HIS A 4 75.67 23.88 62.42
C HIS A 4 76.35 23.09 61.29
N LYS A 5 75.92 21.85 61.10
CA LYS A 5 76.19 21.09 59.87
C LYS A 5 74.86 20.95 59.14
N GLN A 6 74.60 21.85 58.20
CA GLN A 6 73.49 21.72 57.25
C GLN A 6 73.72 20.47 56.40
N LYS A 7 72.77 19.53 56.44
CA LYS A 7 72.69 18.43 55.49
C LYS A 7 71.65 18.83 54.47
N HIS A 8 72.08 19.22 53.27
CA HIS A 8 71.20 19.34 52.12
C HIS A 8 70.57 17.97 51.87
N SER A 9 69.26 17.86 52.07
CA SER A 9 68.46 16.76 51.56
C SER A 9 68.33 16.94 50.05
N HIS A 10 68.94 16.03 49.30
CA HIS A 10 68.66 15.86 47.88
C HIS A 10 67.17 15.50 47.75
N VAL A 11 66.39 16.36 47.09
CA VAL A 11 65.02 16.05 46.69
C VAL A 11 65.14 15.11 45.49
N GLU A 12 64.70 13.86 45.66
CA GLU A 12 64.66 12.88 44.57
C GLU A 12 63.58 13.26 43.55
N PRO A 13 63.86 13.17 42.23
CA PRO A 13 62.93 13.58 41.19
C PRO A 13 61.79 12.57 40.90
N GLU A 14 61.72 11.41 41.56
CA GLU A 14 60.81 10.31 41.16
C GLU A 14 59.30 10.55 41.41
N GLN A 15 58.91 11.50 42.28
CA GLN A 15 57.50 11.76 42.54
C GLN A 15 56.81 12.66 41.50
N LEU A 16 57.58 13.36 40.66
CA LEU A 16 57.05 14.23 39.60
C LEU A 16 56.75 13.48 38.28
N ASP A 17 56.96 12.17 38.22
CA ASP A 17 56.71 11.41 36.97
C ASP A 17 55.36 10.68 36.98
N ARG A 18 54.76 10.45 38.16
CA ARG A 18 53.54 9.62 38.26
C ARG A 18 52.27 10.32 37.77
N TRP A 19 52.13 11.61 38.03
CA TRP A 19 51.04 12.44 37.48
C TRP A 19 51.16 12.63 35.96
N LEU A 20 52.39 12.62 35.43
CA LEU A 20 52.68 12.78 34.01
C LEU A 20 52.18 11.56 33.22
N VAL A 21 52.26 10.36 33.81
CA VAL A 21 51.75 9.12 33.18
C VAL A 21 50.23 9.15 33.06
N SER A 22 49.50 9.56 34.09
CA SER A 22 48.03 9.70 34.03
C SER A 22 47.59 10.83 33.10
N TYR A 23 48.35 11.92 33.05
CA TYR A 23 48.11 13.00 32.09
C TYR A 23 48.37 12.55 30.64
N ALA A 24 49.45 11.82 30.40
CA ALA A 24 49.76 11.25 29.09
C ALA A 24 48.67 10.28 28.63
N ASP A 25 48.18 9.41 29.53
CA ASP A 25 47.08 8.49 29.24
C ASP A 25 45.79 9.25 28.86
N TYR A 26 45.41 10.27 29.65
CA TYR A 26 44.27 11.13 29.32
C TYR A 26 44.40 11.82 27.96
N MET A 27 45.59 12.36 27.63
CA MET A 27 45.84 13.01 26.35
C MET A 27 45.73 12.01 25.18
N THR A 28 46.15 10.76 25.36
CA THR A 28 45.99 9.72 24.33
C THR A 28 44.54 9.26 24.17
N LEU A 29 43.76 9.18 25.26
CA LEU A 29 42.32 8.90 25.19
C LEU A 29 41.55 10.02 24.50
N MET A 30 41.88 11.28 24.80
CA MET A 30 41.34 12.45 24.09
C MET A 30 41.68 12.43 22.61
N PHE A 31 42.92 12.13 22.26
CA PHE A 31 43.36 12.02 20.87
C PHE A 31 42.62 10.90 20.13
N ALA A 32 42.51 9.70 20.72
CA ALA A 32 41.77 8.59 20.14
C ALA A 32 40.29 8.93 19.93
N LEU A 33 39.64 9.57 20.92
CA LEU A 33 38.27 10.06 20.80
C LEU A 33 38.12 11.05 19.64
N PHE A 34 39.01 12.04 19.54
CA PHE A 34 38.96 13.03 18.46
C PHE A 34 39.21 12.42 17.09
N VAL A 35 40.10 11.43 16.97
CA VAL A 35 40.33 10.72 15.70
C VAL A 35 39.08 9.94 15.29
N VAL A 36 38.37 9.30 16.23
CA VAL A 36 37.10 8.60 15.94
C VAL A 36 36.01 9.59 15.54
N LEU A 37 35.87 10.72 16.23
CA LEU A 37 34.90 11.77 15.89
C LEU A 37 35.24 12.43 14.54
N TYR A 38 36.52 12.64 14.25
CA TYR A 38 36.98 13.16 12.98
C TYR A 38 36.70 12.16 11.84
N ALA A 39 36.90 10.87 12.07
CA ALA A 39 36.56 9.82 11.10
C ALA A 39 35.05 9.75 10.81
N MET A 40 34.20 9.93 11.83
CA MET A 40 32.74 10.06 11.65
C MET A 40 32.37 11.36 10.92
N SER A 41 33.10 12.45 11.15
CA SER A 41 32.89 13.74 10.48
C SER A 41 33.35 13.77 9.01
N ILE A 42 34.25 12.87 8.58
CA ILE A 42 34.72 12.76 7.19
C ILE A 42 33.74 11.94 6.32
N VAL A 43 32.57 11.56 6.84
CA VAL A 43 31.52 10.95 6.00
C VAL A 43 31.00 11.99 5.00
N LYS A 44 31.67 12.02 3.84
CA LYS A 44 31.42 12.87 2.68
C LYS A 44 29.96 12.80 2.22
N GLU A 45 29.32 13.96 2.15
CA GLU A 45 28.03 14.20 1.48
C GLU A 45 28.05 13.95 -0.04
N GLU A 46 29.24 13.73 -0.64
CA GLU A 46 29.41 13.53 -2.08
C GLU A 46 28.68 12.29 -2.65
N LYS A 47 28.32 11.31 -1.81
CA LYS A 47 27.59 10.12 -2.29
C LYS A 47 26.11 10.38 -2.56
N TYR A 48 25.56 11.46 -2.01
CA TYR A 48 24.15 11.81 -2.20
C TYR A 48 23.92 12.79 -3.36
N SER A 49 24.90 13.63 -3.69
CA SER A 49 24.81 14.54 -4.85
C SER A 49 24.81 13.80 -6.17
N VAL A 50 25.61 12.73 -6.31
CA VAL A 50 25.61 11.90 -7.53
C VAL A 50 24.26 11.20 -7.75
N LEU A 51 23.61 10.77 -6.66
CA LEU A 51 22.28 10.17 -6.72
C LEU A 51 21.21 11.22 -7.03
N ALA A 52 21.29 12.39 -6.40
CA ALA A 52 20.41 13.52 -6.70
C ALA A 52 20.53 13.91 -8.17
N ASP A 53 21.72 14.20 -8.68
CA ASP A 53 21.97 14.55 -10.08
C ASP A 53 21.47 13.49 -11.06
N SER A 54 21.65 12.20 -10.73
CA SER A 54 21.13 11.13 -11.58
C SER A 54 19.59 11.09 -11.61
N LEU A 55 18.94 11.38 -10.48
CA LEU A 55 17.48 11.46 -10.39
C LEU A 55 16.94 12.72 -11.07
N THR A 56 17.55 13.89 -10.86
CA THR A 56 17.13 15.14 -11.51
C THR A 56 17.26 15.03 -13.03
N LYS A 57 18.32 14.38 -13.53
CA LYS A 57 18.54 14.16 -14.97
C LYS A 57 17.56 13.17 -15.62
N ILE A 58 16.90 12.32 -14.82
CA ILE A 58 15.82 11.44 -15.28
C ILE A 58 14.47 12.21 -15.34
N PHE A 59 14.28 13.20 -14.46
CA PHE A 59 13.06 14.00 -14.40
C PHE A 59 13.11 15.30 -15.23
N GLU A 60 14.29 15.82 -15.56
CA GLU A 60 14.47 16.90 -16.54
C GLU A 60 14.31 16.34 -17.95
N THR A 61 13.06 16.16 -18.37
CA THR A 61 12.74 15.98 -19.79
C THR A 61 12.98 17.29 -20.52
N PRO A 62 13.86 17.37 -21.54
CA PRO A 62 13.86 18.51 -22.44
C PRO A 62 12.52 18.50 -23.17
N GLU A 63 11.81 19.62 -23.03
CA GLU A 63 10.52 19.90 -23.63
C GLU A 63 10.69 20.09 -25.15
N HIS A 64 11.04 19.04 -25.90
CA HIS A 64 11.06 19.09 -27.37
C HIS A 64 10.39 17.83 -27.95
N SER A 65 9.25 18.10 -28.57
CA SER A 65 8.46 17.21 -29.40
C SER A 65 9.31 16.56 -30.50
N GLY A 66 9.38 15.23 -30.51
CA GLY A 66 10.07 14.47 -31.56
C GLY A 66 10.19 12.99 -31.21
N THR A 67 9.85 12.14 -32.16
CA THR A 67 9.69 10.69 -32.06
C THR A 67 10.87 9.96 -31.41
N GLY A 68 10.59 9.24 -30.32
CA GLY A 68 11.41 8.16 -29.77
C GLY A 68 12.25 8.56 -28.55
N LYS A 69 11.81 8.16 -27.35
CA LYS A 69 12.69 8.19 -26.16
C LYS A 69 13.48 6.89 -26.08
N GLN A 70 14.81 7.01 -26.12
CA GLN A 70 15.73 5.95 -25.74
C GLN A 70 15.60 5.70 -24.23
N GLY A 71 14.85 4.66 -23.85
CA GLY A 71 14.94 4.09 -22.52
C GLY A 71 16.18 3.19 -22.46
N LEU A 72 17.04 3.40 -21.47
CA LEU A 72 18.15 2.50 -21.13
C LEU A 72 17.57 1.20 -20.53
N SER A 73 16.91 0.41 -21.37
CA SER A 73 16.44 -0.93 -21.04
C SER A 73 17.56 -1.92 -21.34
N VAL A 74 17.88 -2.77 -20.37
CA VAL A 74 18.96 -3.78 -20.38
C VAL A 74 18.73 -4.91 -21.41
N LEU A 75 17.72 -4.79 -22.29
CA LEU A 75 17.46 -5.73 -23.37
C LEU A 75 17.47 -5.00 -24.72
N THR A 76 18.67 -4.67 -25.21
CA THR A 76 18.89 -4.07 -26.53
C THR A 76 19.26 -5.14 -27.54
N THR A 77 18.25 -5.78 -28.13
CA THR A 77 18.34 -6.17 -29.54
C THR A 77 17.06 -5.74 -30.24
N PRO A 78 17.04 -4.55 -30.86
CA PRO A 78 15.97 -4.21 -31.78
C PRO A 78 16.14 -5.10 -33.00
N VAL A 79 15.30 -6.13 -33.13
CA VAL A 79 15.17 -6.85 -34.39
C VAL A 79 14.51 -5.88 -35.38
N PRO A 80 15.14 -5.59 -36.55
CA PRO A 80 14.47 -4.82 -37.58
C PRO A 80 13.24 -5.62 -38.03
N GLN A 81 12.04 -5.02 -37.88
CA GLN A 81 10.84 -5.57 -38.47
C GLN A 81 11.09 -5.70 -39.97
N SER A 82 11.07 -6.94 -40.46
CA SER A 82 11.24 -7.26 -41.87
C SER A 82 10.24 -6.46 -42.70
N GLU A 83 10.74 -5.67 -43.65
CA GLU A 83 9.98 -5.21 -44.80
C GLU A 83 9.44 -6.43 -45.56
N LEU A 84 8.20 -6.79 -45.26
CA LEU A 84 7.41 -7.70 -46.07
C LEU A 84 6.05 -7.06 -46.24
N ASP A 85 6.05 -5.93 -46.96
CA ASP A 85 4.87 -5.35 -47.58
C ASP A 85 4.42 -6.28 -48.70
N LEU A 86 3.69 -7.34 -48.32
CA LEU A 86 2.99 -8.20 -49.25
C LEU A 86 1.52 -7.80 -49.31
N TYR A 87 1.19 -7.05 -50.36
CA TYR A 87 -0.11 -6.89 -51.01
C TYR A 87 -1.36 -7.35 -50.22
N GLY A 88 -2.09 -6.37 -49.67
CA GLY A 88 -3.45 -6.57 -49.20
C GLY A 88 -4.11 -5.24 -48.87
N THR A 89 -5.06 -4.81 -49.68
CA THR A 89 -5.94 -3.67 -49.38
C THR A 89 -6.73 -3.95 -48.11
N SER A 90 -6.38 -3.38 -46.96
CA SER A 90 -7.35 -2.95 -45.93
C SER A 90 -6.68 -2.38 -44.68
N LEU A 91 -7.37 -1.38 -44.12
CA LEU A 91 -7.29 -0.84 -42.76
C LEU A 91 -6.17 0.17 -42.49
N GLU A 92 -6.61 1.41 -42.29
CA GLU A 92 -5.89 2.49 -41.60
C GLU A 92 -4.99 1.94 -40.48
N PRO A 93 -3.79 2.51 -40.27
CA PRO A 93 -2.95 2.14 -39.15
C PRO A 93 -3.78 2.23 -37.88
N ALA A 94 -3.87 1.13 -37.13
CA ALA A 94 -4.66 1.09 -35.90
C ALA A 94 -4.19 2.24 -34.99
N LYS A 95 -4.98 3.32 -34.95
CA LYS A 95 -4.82 4.37 -33.96
C LYS A 95 -5.05 3.69 -32.63
N GLY A 96 -3.97 3.40 -31.92
CA GLY A 96 -4.02 3.03 -30.53
C GLY A 96 -4.85 4.08 -29.76
N PRO A 97 -5.40 3.72 -28.58
CA PRO A 97 -6.27 4.62 -27.84
C PRO A 97 -5.59 5.99 -27.68
N THR A 98 -6.19 7.01 -28.26
CA THR A 98 -5.76 8.40 -28.07
C THR A 98 -5.93 8.74 -26.61
N LEU A 99 -4.83 8.98 -25.91
CA LEU A 99 -4.85 9.48 -24.54
C LEU A 99 -5.52 10.88 -24.58
N LEU A 100 -6.77 10.96 -24.14
CA LEU A 100 -7.40 12.24 -23.81
C LEU A 100 -6.51 12.91 -22.75
N ALA A 101 -6.15 14.17 -22.95
CA ALA A 101 -5.29 14.93 -22.03
C ALA A 101 -5.88 15.01 -20.59
N ASP A 102 -7.20 14.84 -20.45
CA ASP A 102 -7.92 14.81 -19.18
C ASP A 102 -7.96 13.43 -18.49
N ALA A 103 -7.45 12.36 -19.12
CA ALA A 103 -7.35 11.04 -18.49
C ALA A 103 -6.16 10.91 -17.51
N THR A 104 -5.51 12.01 -17.16
CA THR A 104 -4.45 12.06 -16.15
C THR A 104 -4.98 11.88 -14.72
N GLN A 105 -6.30 11.84 -14.52
CA GLN A 105 -6.95 11.54 -13.23
C GLN A 105 -7.55 10.13 -13.17
N LEU A 106 -6.82 9.11 -13.62
CA LEU A 106 -7.18 7.70 -13.35
C LEU A 106 -6.73 7.22 -11.95
N SER A 107 -6.19 8.11 -11.12
CA SER A 107 -5.68 7.81 -9.78
C SER A 107 -6.33 8.69 -8.70
N ASP A 108 -7.66 8.74 -8.67
CA ASP A 108 -8.41 9.44 -7.62
C ASP A 108 -8.51 8.61 -6.30
N VAL A 109 -7.50 7.76 -6.02
CA VAL A 109 -7.38 6.97 -4.78
C VAL A 109 -6.47 7.68 -3.76
N THR A 110 -6.32 9.00 -3.87
CA THR A 110 -5.39 9.77 -3.02
C THR A 110 -6.09 10.70 -2.03
N GLN A 111 -7.36 10.48 -1.73
CA GLN A 111 -8.02 11.18 -0.62
C GLN A 111 -7.89 10.36 0.67
N HIS A 112 -6.69 10.36 1.27
CA HIS A 112 -6.47 9.90 2.64
C HIS A 112 -7.14 10.85 3.64
N LYS A 113 -8.47 10.83 3.68
CA LYS A 113 -9.25 11.58 4.66
C LYS A 113 -9.01 10.96 6.04
N LEU A 114 -8.79 11.81 7.05
CA LEU A 114 -8.68 11.35 8.42
C LEU A 114 -9.99 10.67 8.84
N GLY A 115 -9.87 9.53 9.52
CA GLY A 115 -10.99 8.82 10.12
C GLY A 115 -11.38 9.42 11.47
N SER A 116 -12.09 8.63 12.27
CA SER A 116 -12.39 8.97 13.66
C SER A 116 -11.09 9.06 14.49
N PRO A 117 -11.01 9.96 15.50
CA PRO A 117 -9.82 10.09 16.35
C PRO A 117 -9.50 8.78 17.08
N LEU A 118 -8.27 8.27 16.93
CA LEU A 118 -7.87 7.00 17.54
C LEU A 118 -7.97 7.00 19.08
N GLN A 119 -7.69 8.16 19.71
CA GLN A 119 -7.72 8.29 21.17
C GLN A 119 -9.10 8.00 21.78
N SER A 120 -10.17 8.44 21.14
CA SER A 120 -11.53 8.17 21.64
C SER A 120 -11.94 6.73 21.43
N VAL A 121 -11.45 6.11 20.34
CA VAL A 121 -11.65 4.68 20.05
C VAL A 121 -10.92 3.81 21.08
N GLU A 122 -9.67 4.16 21.40
CA GLU A 122 -8.88 3.47 22.44
C GLU A 122 -9.59 3.52 23.80
N GLN A 123 -10.12 4.68 24.20
CA GLN A 123 -10.86 4.82 25.45
C GLN A 123 -12.12 3.95 25.48
N GLN A 124 -12.87 3.91 24.39
CA GLN A 124 -14.08 3.07 24.27
C GLN A 124 -13.72 1.58 24.31
N LEU A 125 -12.66 1.16 23.61
CA LEU A 125 -12.18 -0.22 23.63
C LEU A 125 -11.67 -0.62 25.02
N THR A 126 -10.94 0.26 25.70
CA THR A 126 -10.46 0.01 27.06
C THR A 126 -11.62 -0.22 28.02
N LYS A 127 -12.69 0.58 27.90
CA LYS A 127 -13.90 0.40 28.71
C LYS A 127 -14.65 -0.88 28.35
N ALA A 128 -14.81 -1.19 27.06
CA ALA A 128 -15.55 -2.36 26.60
C ALA A 128 -14.83 -3.69 26.93
N LEU A 129 -13.48 -3.66 26.94
CA LEU A 129 -12.63 -4.85 27.09
C LEU A 129 -11.91 -4.90 28.45
N ALA A 130 -12.31 -4.10 29.43
CA ALA A 130 -11.61 -3.95 30.72
C ALA A 130 -11.29 -5.31 31.39
N ASN A 131 -12.28 -6.18 31.51
CA ASN A 131 -12.11 -7.51 32.11
C ASN A 131 -11.07 -8.38 31.38
N LEU A 132 -10.97 -8.24 30.06
CA LEU A 132 -10.07 -9.04 29.23
C LEU A 132 -8.65 -8.48 29.21
N LEU A 133 -8.52 -7.16 29.33
CA LEU A 133 -7.25 -6.45 29.51
C LEU A 133 -6.63 -6.82 30.85
N GLU A 134 -7.43 -6.86 31.93
CA GLU A 134 -6.96 -7.29 33.26
C GLU A 134 -6.50 -8.75 33.29
N GLN A 135 -7.14 -9.62 32.51
CA GLN A 135 -6.74 -11.03 32.35
C GLN A 135 -5.51 -11.21 31.43
N GLY A 136 -5.01 -10.14 30.80
CA GLY A 136 -3.87 -10.20 29.87
C GLY A 136 -4.17 -10.94 28.57
N LEU A 137 -5.44 -11.16 28.24
CA LEU A 137 -5.87 -11.88 27.04
C LEU A 137 -5.90 -11.00 25.79
N VAL A 138 -6.08 -9.69 26.01
CA VAL A 138 -6.08 -8.64 25.00
C VAL A 138 -5.05 -7.59 25.41
N LYS A 139 -4.41 -6.97 24.42
CA LYS A 139 -3.56 -5.79 24.64
C LYS A 139 -3.90 -4.72 23.63
N LEU A 140 -3.95 -3.46 24.08
CA LEU A 140 -4.13 -2.30 23.23
C LEU A 140 -2.81 -1.54 23.16
N GLN A 141 -2.44 -1.12 21.95
CA GLN A 141 -1.32 -0.21 21.71
C GLN A 141 -1.72 0.81 20.66
N GLN A 142 -1.34 2.07 20.87
CA GLN A 142 -1.59 3.17 19.94
C GLN A 142 -0.27 3.78 19.49
N ASP A 143 -0.10 3.84 18.16
CA ASP A 143 0.95 4.57 17.47
C ASP A 143 0.35 5.76 16.70
N GLU A 144 1.19 6.58 16.06
CA GLU A 144 0.74 7.75 15.28
C GLU A 144 -0.25 7.41 14.15
N ASN A 145 -0.10 6.23 13.55
CA ASN A 145 -0.85 5.81 12.37
C ASN A 145 -1.88 4.71 12.65
N TRP A 146 -1.74 3.99 13.77
CA TRP A 146 -2.47 2.76 14.02
C TRP A 146 -2.86 2.63 15.49
N LEU A 147 -4.09 2.20 15.73
CA LEU A 147 -4.52 1.63 17.00
C LEU A 147 -4.61 0.11 16.83
N THR A 148 -3.77 -0.64 17.53
CA THR A 148 -3.68 -2.09 17.40
C THR A 148 -4.30 -2.79 18.60
N ILE A 149 -5.19 -3.74 18.31
CA ILE A 149 -5.77 -4.67 19.27
C ILE A 149 -5.09 -6.02 19.07
N GLU A 150 -4.21 -6.38 19.99
CA GLU A 150 -3.53 -7.68 19.97
C GLU A 150 -4.37 -8.73 20.68
N LEU A 151 -4.65 -9.83 19.99
CA LEU A 151 -5.46 -10.94 20.47
C LEU A 151 -4.65 -12.23 20.43
N SER A 152 -4.55 -12.93 21.57
CA SER A 152 -3.89 -14.24 21.62
C SER A 152 -4.59 -15.26 20.73
N SER A 153 -3.83 -16.00 19.91
CA SER A 153 -4.40 -17.02 19.03
C SER A 153 -5.08 -18.15 19.81
N GLY A 154 -4.62 -18.47 21.02
CA GLY A 154 -5.21 -19.53 21.84
C GLY A 154 -6.62 -19.19 22.35
N LEU A 155 -6.96 -17.90 22.42
CA LEU A 155 -8.32 -17.45 22.73
C LEU A 155 -9.23 -17.55 21.49
N LEU A 156 -8.66 -17.24 20.33
CA LEU A 156 -9.41 -17.14 19.08
C LEU A 156 -9.62 -18.48 18.38
N PHE A 157 -8.65 -19.40 18.48
CA PHE A 157 -8.57 -20.61 17.68
C PHE A 157 -8.07 -21.79 18.50
N ALA A 158 -8.45 -23.00 18.10
CA ALA A 158 -7.77 -24.21 18.55
C ALA A 158 -6.34 -24.29 17.98
N SER A 159 -5.48 -25.09 18.61
CA SER A 159 -4.10 -25.31 18.14
C SER A 159 -4.10 -25.85 16.71
N GLY A 160 -3.24 -25.30 15.85
CA GLY A 160 -3.11 -25.69 14.44
C GLY A 160 -4.33 -25.44 13.55
N SER A 161 -5.37 -24.73 14.05
CA SER A 161 -6.60 -24.44 13.31
C SER A 161 -6.76 -22.94 13.03
N ALA A 162 -7.53 -22.63 11.98
CA ALA A 162 -8.04 -21.30 11.67
C ALA A 162 -9.56 -21.16 11.94
N THR A 163 -10.20 -22.19 12.49
CA THR A 163 -11.61 -22.14 12.87
C THR A 163 -11.79 -21.41 14.19
N ALA A 164 -12.51 -20.29 14.14
CA ALA A 164 -12.72 -19.44 15.32
C ALA A 164 -13.62 -20.12 16.37
N THR A 165 -13.24 -20.00 17.64
CA THR A 165 -14.00 -20.55 18.78
C THR A 165 -15.27 -19.73 19.07
N GLN A 166 -16.19 -20.27 19.87
CA GLN A 166 -17.37 -19.50 20.29
C GLN A 166 -16.98 -18.27 21.13
N SER A 167 -15.96 -18.41 21.99
CA SER A 167 -15.41 -17.29 22.77
C SER A 167 -14.86 -16.18 21.87
N ALA A 168 -14.24 -16.54 20.74
CA ALA A 168 -13.77 -15.60 19.74
C ALA A 168 -14.94 -14.78 19.14
N GLN A 169 -16.07 -15.42 18.87
CA GLN A 169 -17.25 -14.74 18.33
C GLN A 169 -17.80 -13.70 19.32
N THR A 170 -17.93 -14.08 20.59
CA THR A 170 -18.40 -13.15 21.64
C THR A 170 -17.44 -11.98 21.83
N LEU A 171 -16.13 -12.24 21.83
CA LEU A 171 -15.11 -11.20 21.93
C LEU A 171 -15.17 -10.22 20.75
N LEU A 172 -15.20 -10.74 19.53
CA LEU A 172 -15.23 -9.91 18.33
C LEU A 172 -16.55 -9.14 18.23
N ALA A 173 -17.66 -9.68 18.75
CA ALA A 173 -18.92 -8.93 18.86
C ALA A 173 -18.76 -7.67 19.74
N GLU A 174 -18.11 -7.77 20.90
CA GLU A 174 -17.83 -6.59 21.75
C GLU A 174 -16.92 -5.57 21.06
N ILE A 175 -15.89 -6.03 20.34
CA ILE A 175 -15.03 -5.15 19.54
C ILE A 175 -15.83 -4.44 18.44
N THR A 176 -16.72 -5.16 17.75
CA THR A 176 -17.48 -4.61 16.63
C THR A 176 -18.43 -3.49 17.02
N LYS A 177 -18.97 -3.51 18.25
CA LYS A 177 -19.78 -2.41 18.79
C LYS A 177 -19.04 -1.07 18.81
N VAL A 178 -17.72 -1.10 18.97
CA VAL A 178 -16.86 0.10 19.00
C VAL A 178 -16.33 0.46 17.60
N ILE A 179 -16.00 -0.53 16.75
CA ILE A 179 -15.39 -0.27 15.44
C ILE A 179 -16.41 0.01 14.30
N ASN A 180 -17.66 -0.44 14.45
CA ASN A 180 -18.68 -0.24 13.43
C ASN A 180 -19.10 1.24 13.29
N PRO A 181 -19.26 2.02 14.38
CA PRO A 181 -19.61 3.44 14.29
C PRO A 181 -18.52 4.35 13.69
N ILE A 182 -17.25 3.93 13.71
CA ILE A 182 -16.14 4.73 13.16
C ILE A 182 -15.97 4.50 11.66
N THR A 183 -15.23 5.37 10.96
CA THR A 183 -15.02 5.27 9.50
C THR A 183 -13.66 4.68 9.11
N ASN A 184 -12.78 4.44 10.09
CA ASN A 184 -11.38 4.09 9.89
C ASN A 184 -11.19 2.77 9.09
N PHE A 185 -10.14 2.70 8.27
CA PHE A 185 -9.69 1.43 7.66
C PHE A 185 -9.20 0.47 8.74
N ILE A 186 -9.44 -0.82 8.53
CA ILE A 186 -9.12 -1.88 9.48
C ILE A 186 -8.32 -2.97 8.74
N ARG A 187 -7.14 -3.30 9.27
CA ARG A 187 -6.32 -4.41 8.78
C ARG A 187 -6.27 -5.51 9.81
N VAL A 188 -6.55 -6.74 9.40
CA VAL A 188 -6.46 -7.92 10.25
C VAL A 188 -5.15 -8.64 9.92
N ARG A 189 -4.22 -8.66 10.88
CA ARG A 189 -2.86 -9.18 10.71
C ARG A 189 -2.69 -10.50 11.44
N GLY A 190 -2.30 -11.56 10.74
CA GLY A 190 -2.03 -12.87 11.32
C GLY A 190 -0.54 -13.10 11.58
N TYR A 191 -0.21 -13.63 12.76
CA TYR A 191 1.15 -14.01 13.17
C TYR A 191 1.19 -15.44 13.74
N THR A 192 2.34 -16.09 13.61
CA THR A 192 2.62 -17.40 14.21
C THR A 192 3.95 -17.37 14.95
N ASP A 193 4.22 -18.43 15.72
CA ASP A 193 5.57 -18.73 16.17
C ASP A 193 6.37 -19.44 15.05
N ASP A 194 7.59 -19.86 15.39
CA ASP A 194 8.52 -20.56 14.51
C ASP A 194 8.30 -22.08 14.46
N GLN A 195 7.33 -22.62 15.21
CA GLN A 195 7.09 -24.05 15.21
C GLN A 195 6.49 -24.46 13.86
N PRO A 196 7.16 -25.34 13.11
CA PRO A 196 6.70 -25.67 11.76
C PRO A 196 5.33 -26.34 11.83
N ILE A 197 4.38 -25.81 11.06
CA ILE A 197 3.09 -26.47 10.81
C ILE A 197 3.10 -27.11 9.43
N ASN A 198 2.66 -28.36 9.38
CA ASN A 198 2.38 -29.08 8.15
C ASN A 198 1.27 -30.09 8.45
N ASN A 199 0.06 -29.80 8.00
CA ASN A 199 -1.10 -30.69 8.16
C ASN A 199 -1.95 -30.67 6.89
N GLU A 200 -3.04 -31.43 6.88
CA GLU A 200 -3.92 -31.56 5.71
C GLU A 200 -4.55 -30.23 5.24
N LEU A 201 -4.62 -29.23 6.12
CA LEU A 201 -5.24 -27.92 5.85
C LEU A 201 -4.23 -26.82 5.53
N PHE A 202 -3.04 -26.87 6.12
CA PHE A 202 -2.04 -25.80 6.03
C PHE A 202 -0.66 -26.38 5.78
N SER A 203 -0.07 -25.95 4.67
CA SER A 203 1.26 -26.36 4.23
C SER A 203 2.37 -25.57 4.94
N SER A 204 2.04 -24.42 5.51
CA SER A 204 3.01 -23.54 6.16
C SER A 204 2.38 -22.61 7.22
N ASN A 205 3.23 -22.05 8.07
CA ASN A 205 2.85 -21.03 9.05
C ASN A 205 2.33 -19.75 8.40
N TRP A 206 2.84 -19.42 7.21
CA TRP A 206 2.36 -18.28 6.44
C TRP A 206 0.88 -18.48 6.07
N GLU A 207 0.53 -19.64 5.52
CA GLU A 207 -0.84 -19.99 5.13
C GLU A 207 -1.79 -20.04 6.34
N LEU A 208 -1.35 -20.62 7.46
CA LEU A 208 -2.11 -20.61 8.72
C LEU A 208 -2.39 -19.18 9.18
N SER A 209 -1.40 -18.29 9.10
CA SER A 209 -1.55 -16.91 9.55
C SER A 209 -2.58 -16.12 8.72
N VAL A 210 -2.54 -16.26 7.39
CA VAL A 210 -3.50 -15.65 6.45
C VAL A 210 -4.90 -16.22 6.70
N SER A 211 -5.00 -17.54 6.89
CA SER A 211 -6.27 -18.22 7.13
C SER A 211 -6.92 -17.76 8.43
N ARG A 212 -6.15 -17.60 9.51
CA ARG A 212 -6.63 -17.03 10.78
C ARG A 212 -7.10 -15.59 10.63
N ALA A 213 -6.33 -14.75 9.95
CA ALA A 213 -6.72 -13.37 9.66
C ALA A 213 -8.03 -13.31 8.85
N THR A 214 -8.17 -14.20 7.87
CA THR A 214 -9.39 -14.33 7.05
C THR A 214 -10.59 -14.72 7.91
N SER A 215 -10.45 -15.68 8.82
CA SER A 215 -11.52 -16.09 9.73
C SER A 215 -11.99 -14.95 10.64
N VAL A 216 -11.07 -14.15 11.17
CA VAL A 216 -11.43 -12.95 11.95
C VAL A 216 -12.12 -11.91 11.07
N LEU A 217 -11.59 -11.60 9.89
CA LEU A 217 -12.21 -10.65 8.96
C LEU A 217 -13.66 -11.06 8.63
N ARG A 218 -13.88 -12.34 8.29
CA ARG A 218 -15.22 -12.88 8.01
C ARG A 218 -16.16 -12.79 9.21
N LEU A 219 -15.64 -12.84 10.43
CA LEU A 219 -16.45 -12.60 11.63
C LEU A 219 -16.81 -11.12 11.78
N LEU A 220 -15.87 -10.21 11.55
CA LEU A 220 -16.14 -8.77 11.57
C LEU A 220 -17.20 -8.38 10.51
N GLU A 221 -17.06 -8.90 9.30
CA GLU A 221 -18.02 -8.73 8.21
C GLU A 221 -19.43 -9.19 8.61
N ARG A 222 -19.54 -10.41 9.17
CA ARG A 222 -20.83 -10.95 9.65
C ARG A 222 -21.45 -10.14 10.78
N GLN A 223 -20.64 -9.43 11.57
CA GLN A 223 -21.08 -8.52 12.64
C GLN A 223 -21.33 -7.09 12.14
N GLY A 224 -21.37 -6.87 10.83
CA GLY A 224 -21.78 -5.61 10.22
C GLY A 224 -20.65 -4.61 9.94
N THR A 225 -19.39 -5.00 10.09
CA THR A 225 -18.28 -4.14 9.67
C THR A 225 -18.25 -4.02 8.14
N THR A 226 -18.21 -2.80 7.62
CA THR A 226 -18.22 -2.50 6.18
C THR A 226 -17.04 -3.19 5.46
N PRO A 227 -17.27 -4.09 4.49
CA PRO A 227 -16.20 -4.84 3.82
C PRO A 227 -15.13 -3.97 3.15
N GLN A 228 -15.53 -2.83 2.59
CA GLN A 228 -14.63 -1.89 1.91
C GLN A 228 -13.60 -1.25 2.85
N ARG A 229 -13.81 -1.34 4.18
CA ARG A 229 -12.88 -0.88 5.20
C ARG A 229 -11.86 -1.94 5.59
N LEU A 230 -12.09 -3.20 5.25
CA LEU A 230 -11.36 -4.35 5.76
C LEU A 230 -10.28 -4.82 4.78
N ALA A 231 -9.13 -5.19 5.32
CA ALA A 231 -8.06 -5.89 4.60
C ALA A 231 -7.41 -6.94 5.50
N ILE A 232 -6.78 -7.96 4.91
CA ILE A 232 -5.98 -8.95 5.63
C ILE A 232 -4.50 -8.78 5.32
N GLU A 233 -3.65 -9.13 6.28
CA GLU A 233 -2.21 -9.26 6.12
C GLU A 233 -1.76 -10.54 6.84
N GLY A 234 -0.92 -11.34 6.19
CA GLY A 234 -0.34 -12.55 6.78
C GLY A 234 1.17 -12.41 6.89
N TYR A 235 1.69 -12.42 8.12
CA TYR A 235 3.12 -12.28 8.39
C TYR A 235 3.79 -13.62 8.69
N GLY A 236 3.01 -14.66 9.03
CA GLY A 236 3.53 -15.95 9.47
C GLY A 236 4.49 -15.80 10.65
N GLN A 237 5.61 -16.50 10.57
CA GLN A 237 6.66 -16.50 11.60
C GLN A 237 7.74 -15.42 11.39
N TYR A 238 7.66 -14.65 10.29
CA TYR A 238 8.76 -13.80 9.82
C TYR A 238 8.81 -12.43 10.49
N TYR A 239 7.81 -12.09 11.31
CA TYR A 239 7.73 -10.84 12.07
C TYR A 239 7.42 -11.14 13.54
N PRO A 240 8.35 -11.76 14.28
CA PRO A 240 8.14 -12.06 15.69
C PRO A 240 8.19 -10.78 16.55
N PHE A 241 7.30 -10.68 17.52
CA PHE A 241 7.29 -9.59 18.51
C PHE A 241 8.28 -9.85 19.65
N ASN A 242 8.49 -11.12 19.99
CA ASN A 242 9.42 -11.60 20.99
C ASN A 242 10.31 -12.71 20.43
N ALA A 243 11.42 -13.02 21.09
CA ALA A 243 12.23 -14.19 20.73
C ALA A 243 11.39 -15.49 20.82
N ASN A 244 11.60 -16.42 19.88
CA ASN A 244 10.93 -17.72 19.86
C ASN A 244 11.66 -18.81 20.69
N ASP A 245 12.67 -18.44 21.47
CA ASP A 245 13.44 -19.35 22.32
C ASP A 245 12.60 -19.98 23.44
N SER A 246 11.73 -19.18 24.05
CA SER A 246 10.89 -19.56 25.19
C SER A 246 9.46 -19.93 24.77
N ILE A 247 8.79 -20.76 25.58
CA ILE A 247 7.37 -21.09 25.39
C ILE A 247 6.51 -19.83 25.48
N GLN A 248 6.85 -18.94 26.41
CA GLN A 248 6.19 -17.65 26.61
C GLN A 248 6.37 -16.74 25.40
N GLY A 249 7.60 -16.63 24.86
CA GLY A 249 7.88 -15.85 23.66
C GLY A 249 7.11 -16.35 22.44
N ARG A 250 7.09 -17.68 22.22
CA ARG A 250 6.27 -18.31 21.17
C ARG A 250 4.78 -18.05 21.36
N ALA A 251 4.26 -18.18 22.58
CA ALA A 251 2.86 -17.87 22.89
C ALA A 251 2.52 -16.40 22.62
N ALA A 252 3.45 -15.49 22.91
CA ALA A 252 3.28 -14.08 22.58
C ALA A 252 3.30 -13.84 21.06
N ASN A 253 4.05 -14.60 20.26
CA ASN A 253 4.07 -14.43 18.80
C ASN A 253 2.84 -15.02 18.09
N ARG A 254 2.20 -16.03 18.67
CA ARG A 254 0.94 -16.59 18.17
C ARG A 254 -0.22 -15.63 18.46
N LYS A 255 -0.41 -14.60 17.64
CA LYS A 255 -1.49 -13.61 17.80
C LYS A 255 -2.15 -13.23 16.47
N VAL A 256 -3.35 -12.68 16.59
CA VAL A 256 -3.98 -11.91 15.51
C VAL A 256 -4.12 -10.47 15.99
N VAL A 257 -3.75 -9.52 15.15
CA VAL A 257 -3.82 -8.09 15.46
C VAL A 257 -4.86 -7.43 14.58
N ILE A 258 -5.81 -6.73 15.19
CA ILE A 258 -6.74 -5.85 14.48
C ILE A 258 -6.17 -4.44 14.55
N ALA A 259 -5.68 -3.94 13.42
CA ALA A 259 -5.05 -2.63 13.31
C ALA A 259 -6.02 -1.62 12.68
N ILE A 260 -6.39 -0.59 13.43
CA ILE A 260 -7.30 0.48 13.01
C ILE A 260 -6.44 1.67 12.55
N SER A 261 -6.59 2.08 11.29
CA SER A 261 -5.80 3.16 10.69
C SER A 261 -6.26 4.53 11.16
N ARG A 262 -5.35 5.51 11.17
CA ARG A 262 -5.66 6.95 11.22
C ARG A 262 -6.61 7.39 10.09
N PHE A 263 -6.58 6.73 8.93
CA PHE A 263 -7.35 7.12 7.75
C PHE A 263 -8.71 6.42 7.72
N GLY A 264 -9.71 7.14 7.21
CA GLY A 264 -11.09 6.71 7.07
C GLY A 264 -11.47 6.31 5.64
N TYR A 265 -12.37 5.34 5.54
CA TYR A 265 -13.12 5.08 4.34
C TYR A 265 -14.31 6.04 4.27
N PHE A 266 -14.40 6.76 3.15
CA PHE A 266 -15.55 7.54 2.78
C PHE A 266 -16.01 6.98 1.45
N ALA A 267 -17.24 6.46 1.38
CA ALA A 267 -17.79 6.00 0.12
C ALA A 267 -17.74 7.19 -0.85
N ASN A 268 -16.97 7.05 -1.93
CA ASN A 268 -17.04 7.99 -3.04
C ASN A 268 -18.49 7.99 -3.51
N GLN A 269 -19.13 9.15 -3.52
CA GLN A 269 -20.40 9.32 -4.21
C GLN A 269 -20.14 9.17 -5.71
N ALA A 270 -20.02 7.92 -6.18
CA ALA A 270 -19.87 7.54 -7.58
C ALA A 270 -21.20 7.74 -8.35
N SER A 271 -21.89 8.84 -8.09
CA SER A 271 -23.12 9.26 -8.77
C SER A 271 -23.11 10.73 -9.18
N ASN A 272 -22.04 11.47 -8.91
CA ASN A 272 -21.79 12.78 -9.52
C ASN A 272 -20.67 12.69 -10.56
N GLU A 273 -20.61 11.60 -11.33
CA GLU A 273 -20.17 11.78 -12.70
C GLU A 273 -21.16 12.76 -13.34
N PRO A 274 -20.72 13.88 -13.96
CA PRO A 274 -21.59 14.57 -14.89
C PRO A 274 -21.98 13.51 -15.92
N LYS A 275 -23.25 13.09 -15.93
CA LYS A 275 -23.81 12.36 -17.06
C LYS A 275 -23.50 13.24 -18.27
N ILE A 276 -22.46 12.89 -19.02
CA ILE A 276 -22.27 13.43 -20.36
C ILE A 276 -23.51 12.93 -21.07
N ASP A 277 -24.45 13.85 -21.26
CA ASP A 277 -25.73 13.61 -21.93
C ASP A 277 -25.39 13.14 -23.34
N SER A 278 -25.25 11.82 -23.50
CA SER A 278 -25.05 11.15 -24.78
C SER A 278 -26.18 11.46 -25.76
N SER A 279 -27.31 11.98 -25.27
CA SER A 279 -28.39 12.57 -26.05
C SER A 279 -27.96 13.79 -26.87
N THR A 280 -27.05 14.62 -26.35
CA THR A 280 -26.62 15.88 -27.01
C THR A 280 -25.55 15.62 -28.07
N GLU A 281 -24.60 14.73 -27.81
CA GLU A 281 -23.59 14.31 -28.80
C GLU A 281 -24.20 13.47 -29.92
N ASN A 282 -25.13 12.55 -29.62
CA ASN A 282 -25.82 11.77 -30.65
C ASN A 282 -26.72 12.65 -31.54
N ALA A 283 -27.37 13.68 -30.98
CA ALA A 283 -28.14 14.65 -31.76
C ALA A 283 -27.26 15.55 -32.64
N ALA A 284 -26.05 15.90 -32.18
CA ALA A 284 -25.09 16.68 -32.97
C ALA A 284 -24.50 15.84 -34.12
N LEU A 285 -24.15 14.57 -33.85
CA LEU A 285 -23.71 13.61 -34.87
C LEU A 285 -24.80 13.32 -35.91
N GLN A 286 -26.07 13.17 -35.50
CA GLN A 286 -27.20 13.03 -36.44
C GLN A 286 -27.37 14.25 -37.34
N ARG A 287 -27.27 15.47 -36.80
CA ARG A 287 -27.34 16.69 -37.61
C ARG A 287 -26.18 16.82 -38.58
N GLN A 288 -24.96 16.41 -38.19
CA GLN A 288 -23.82 16.38 -39.10
C GLN A 288 -23.98 15.32 -40.20
N LEU A 289 -24.52 14.13 -39.88
CA LEU A 289 -24.80 13.07 -40.85
C LEU A 289 -25.89 13.49 -41.86
N GLU A 290 -26.92 14.20 -41.43
CA GLU A 290 -27.97 14.76 -42.29
C GLU A 290 -27.42 15.85 -43.23
N GLN A 291 -26.53 16.73 -42.74
CA GLN A 291 -25.89 17.76 -43.55
C GLN A 291 -24.94 17.20 -44.63
N VAL A 292 -24.27 16.08 -44.36
CA VAL A 292 -23.41 15.40 -45.34
C VAL A 292 -24.25 14.70 -46.41
N SER A 293 -25.40 14.12 -46.05
CA SER A 293 -26.30 13.46 -47.02
C SER A 293 -26.99 14.46 -47.97
N GLN A 294 -27.24 15.70 -47.53
CA GLN A 294 -27.85 16.75 -48.36
C GLN A 294 -26.89 17.42 -49.37
N LYS A 295 -25.57 17.28 -49.20
CA LYS A 295 -24.60 18.00 -50.03
C LYS A 295 -24.20 17.30 -51.34
N ASP A 296 -24.45 16.00 -51.48
CA ASP A 296 -24.00 15.21 -52.65
C ASP A 296 -25.09 14.34 -53.30
N GLY A 297 -26.32 14.32 -52.76
CA GLY A 297 -27.54 13.77 -53.40
C GLY A 297 -27.56 12.27 -53.76
N SER A 298 -26.42 11.58 -53.69
CA SER A 298 -26.22 10.22 -54.19
C SER A 298 -26.19 9.17 -53.07
N ILE A 299 -26.08 9.59 -51.80
CA ILE A 299 -25.89 8.70 -50.65
C ILE A 299 -26.89 9.05 -49.54
N LYS A 300 -27.80 8.11 -49.24
CA LYS A 300 -28.71 8.18 -48.08
C LYS A 300 -28.23 7.22 -46.99
N VAL A 301 -28.12 7.74 -45.78
CA VAL A 301 -27.68 7.01 -44.59
C VAL A 301 -28.88 6.84 -43.66
N ILE A 302 -29.29 5.59 -43.40
CA ILE A 302 -30.47 5.23 -42.60
C ILE A 302 -30.01 4.54 -41.33
N ALA A 303 -30.38 5.09 -40.17
CA ALA A 303 -30.14 4.46 -38.87
C ALA A 303 -31.19 3.37 -38.59
N LEU A 304 -30.75 2.18 -38.21
CA LEU A 304 -31.60 1.03 -37.89
C LEU A 304 -31.93 0.99 -36.38
N PRO A 305 -33.07 0.39 -35.97
CA PRO A 305 -33.54 0.36 -34.58
C PRO A 305 -32.57 -0.28 -33.57
N GLY A 306 -31.60 -1.07 -34.04
CA GLY A 306 -30.57 -1.73 -33.21
C GLY A 306 -29.23 -0.98 -33.14
N GLY A 307 -29.17 0.28 -33.57
CA GLY A 307 -27.93 1.09 -33.55
C GLY A 307 -26.98 0.87 -34.73
N GLY A 308 -27.36 0.04 -35.71
CA GLY A 308 -26.63 -0.12 -36.97
C GLY A 308 -26.95 0.99 -37.97
N ILE A 309 -26.02 1.26 -38.90
CA ILE A 309 -26.20 2.27 -39.95
C ILE A 309 -26.18 1.58 -41.32
N ARG A 310 -27.17 1.86 -42.17
CA ARG A 310 -27.23 1.39 -43.57
C ARG A 310 -27.00 2.56 -44.52
N ILE A 311 -26.01 2.44 -45.40
CA ILE A 311 -25.68 3.44 -46.42
C ILE A 311 -26.15 2.88 -47.77
N THR A 312 -27.02 3.61 -48.48
CA THR A 312 -27.56 3.17 -49.78
C THR A 312 -27.59 4.33 -50.80
N THR A 313 -27.38 3.99 -52.07
CA THR A 313 -27.42 4.91 -53.21
C THR A 313 -28.63 4.68 -54.13
N ARG A 314 -29.54 3.77 -53.73
CA ARG A 314 -30.71 3.35 -54.51
C ARG A 314 -31.99 4.00 -53.99
N GLU A 315 -32.80 4.57 -54.89
CA GLU A 315 -34.16 5.02 -54.57
C GLU A 315 -35.10 3.82 -54.44
N ASP A 316 -35.20 3.27 -53.23
CA ASP A 316 -36.20 2.25 -52.95
C ASP A 316 -37.53 2.91 -52.56
N ASN A 317 -38.57 2.61 -53.34
CA ASN A 317 -39.94 3.03 -53.16
C ASN A 317 -40.51 2.41 -51.86
N THR A 318 -40.96 3.24 -50.93
CA THR A 318 -41.51 2.83 -49.64
C THR A 318 -42.94 2.31 -49.82
N ASP A 319 -43.07 1.03 -50.20
CA ASP A 319 -44.34 0.30 -50.06
C ASP A 319 -44.06 -1.20 -49.90
N ILE A 320 -43.67 -1.62 -48.70
CA ILE A 320 -43.76 -3.02 -48.29
C ILE A 320 -44.36 -3.05 -46.89
N LYS A 321 -45.63 -3.49 -46.83
CA LYS A 321 -46.39 -3.79 -45.62
C LYS A 321 -45.61 -4.74 -44.70
N SER A 322 -45.68 -4.48 -43.40
CA SER A 322 -45.25 -5.38 -42.33
C SER A 322 -45.87 -6.77 -42.49
N PRO A 323 -45.10 -7.87 -42.37
CA PRO A 323 -45.68 -9.18 -42.14
C PRO A 323 -46.04 -9.31 -40.66
N GLU A 324 -47.33 -9.53 -40.45
CA GLU A 324 -47.97 -9.99 -39.22
C GLU A 324 -47.27 -11.27 -38.72
N GLN A 325 -46.68 -11.23 -37.53
CA GLN A 325 -46.22 -12.45 -36.84
C GLN A 325 -47.39 -13.05 -36.08
N GLN A 326 -47.98 -14.10 -36.64
CA GLN A 326 -48.77 -15.09 -35.90
C GLN A 326 -47.82 -15.97 -35.07
N GLU A 327 -48.12 -16.11 -33.77
CA GLU A 327 -47.63 -17.19 -32.91
C GLU A 327 -48.08 -18.56 -33.47
N PRO A 328 -47.33 -19.63 -33.14
CA PRO A 328 -47.75 -20.45 -32.00
C PRO A 328 -46.65 -20.71 -30.97
#